data_AF-A0A223KN63-F1
#
_entry.id   AF-A0A223KN63-F1
#
_cell.length_a   1.000
_cell.length_b   1.000
_cell.length_c   1.000
_cell.angle_alpha   90.00
_cell.angle_beta   90.00
_cell.angle_gamma   90.00
#
_symmetry.space_group_name_H-M   'P 1'
#
loop_
_entity.id
_entity.type
_entity.pdbx_description
1 polymer ?
#
loop_
_entity_poly.entity_id
_entity_poly.type
_entity_poly.pdbx_seq_one_letter_code
_entity_poly.pdbx_strand_id
1 'polypeptide(L)' 'MKATFKMPKTGKGWACFALILFTIALGGWPVVPFLNTETLVLGMPIIMAWSIFIIFFTTLMMVFIDKIGGAD' A
#
# COMPACT_ATOMS: atom_id res chain seq x y z
N MET A 1 29.33 0.11 -2.24
CA MET A 1 28.37 -0.84 -2.85
C MET A 1 27.78 -0.20 -4.10
N LYS A 2 27.90 -0.80 -5.29
CA LYS A 2 27.16 -0.33 -6.46
C LYS A 2 25.69 -0.75 -6.28
N ALA A 3 24.78 0.21 -6.22
CA ALA A 3 23.35 -0.07 -6.16
C ALA A 3 22.90 -0.62 -7.53
N THR A 4 22.84 -1.94 -7.66
CA THR A 4 22.22 -2.58 -8.82
C THR A 4 20.71 -2.64 -8.58
N PHE A 5 19.96 -1.85 -9.34
CA PHE A 5 18.50 -1.87 -9.31
C PHE A 5 18.01 -3.17 -9.99
N LYS A 6 17.44 -4.09 -9.23
CA LYS A 6 16.82 -5.31 -9.80
C LYS A 6 15.38 -4.99 -10.17
N MET A 7 15.07 -5.09 -11.47
CA MET A 7 13.70 -4.99 -11.96
C MET A 7 13.02 -6.37 -11.98
N PRO A 8 11.68 -6.43 -11.85
CA PRO A 8 10.94 -7.68 -11.98
C PRO A 8 11.11 -8.25 -13.39
N LYS A 9 11.35 -9.56 -13.49
CA LYS A 9 11.52 -10.26 -14.78
C LYS A 9 10.27 -11.02 -15.23
N THR A 10 9.33 -11.23 -14.32
CA THR A 10 8.11 -12.04 -14.54
C THR A 10 6.87 -11.16 -14.46
N GLY A 11 5.80 -11.57 -15.16
CA GLY A 11 4.50 -10.88 -15.07
C GLY A 11 3.94 -10.85 -13.64
N LYS A 12 4.18 -11.91 -12.86
CA LYS A 12 3.84 -11.98 -11.43
C LYS A 12 4.60 -10.93 -10.62
N GLY A 13 5.91 -10.78 -10.86
CA GLY A 13 6.74 -9.79 -10.17
C GLY A 13 6.29 -8.35 -10.47
N TRP A 14 5.89 -8.06 -11.72
CA TRP A 14 5.30 -6.76 -12.07
C TRP A 14 3.96 -6.50 -11.37
N ALA A 15 3.10 -7.52 -11.26
CA ALA A 15 1.84 -7.41 -10.51
C ALA A 15 2.10 -7.16 -9.01
N CYS A 16 3.08 -7.84 -8.41
CA CYS A 16 3.47 -7.62 -7.01
C CYS A 16 4.06 -6.23 -6.80
N PHE A 17 4.91 -5.75 -7.72
CA PHE A 17 5.44 -4.39 -7.69
C PHE A 17 4.32 -3.34 -7.77
N ALA A 18 3.35 -3.54 -8.66
CA ALA A 18 2.18 -2.66 -8.76
C ALA A 18 1.33 -2.67 -7.48
N LEU A 19 1.14 -3.82 -6.84
CA LEU A 19 0.43 -3.93 -5.55
C LEU A 19 1.13 -3.14 -4.43
N ILE A 20 2.46 -3.19 -4.38
CA ILE A 20 3.24 -2.40 -3.41
C ILE A 20 3.04 -0.91 -3.67
N LEU A 21 3.20 -0.45 -4.92
CA LEU A 21 2.97 0.95 -5.28
C LEU A 21 1.55 1.41 -4.95
N PHE A 22 0.55 0.57 -5.22
CA PHE A 22 -0.84 0.85 -4.89
C PHE A 22 -1.06 0.99 -3.38
N THR A 23 -0.46 0.10 -2.59
CA THR A 23 -0.52 0.15 -1.13
C THR A 23 0.11 1.45 -0.58
N ILE A 24 1.25 1.86 -1.14
CA ILE A 24 1.91 3.13 -0.79
C ILE A 24 1.01 4.32 -1.16
N ALA A 25 0.38 4.29 -2.34
CA ALA A 25 -0.53 5.35 -2.77
C ALA A 25 -1.74 5.49 -1.83
N LEU A 26 -2.33 4.38 -1.39
CA LEU A 26 -3.45 4.37 -0.44
C LEU A 26 -3.10 5.01 0.91
N GLY A 27 -1.87 4.80 1.40
CA GLY A 27 -1.37 5.41 2.64
C GLY A 27 -0.76 6.79 2.47
N GLY A 28 -0.55 7.21 1.23
CA GLY A 28 0.08 8.47 0.91
C GLY A 28 -0.90 9.64 0.89
N TRP A 29 -0.30 10.83 0.81
CA TRP A 29 -1.01 12.10 0.67
C TRP A 29 -2.00 12.19 -0.51
N PRO A 30 -1.87 11.51 -1.66
CA PRO A 30 -2.90 11.63 -2.71
C PRO A 30 -4.28 11.10 -2.27
N VAL A 31 -4.34 10.14 -1.34
CA VAL A 31 -5.60 9.48 -0.94
C VAL A 31 -6.21 10.09 0.31
N VAL A 32 -5.38 10.60 1.22
CA VAL A 32 -5.83 11.20 2.50
C VAL A 32 -6.85 12.36 2.33
N PRO A 33 -6.71 13.29 1.37
CA PRO A 33 -7.67 14.37 1.15
C PRO A 33 -9.08 13.91 0.81
N PHE A 34 -9.25 12.73 0.19
CA PHE A 34 -10.58 12.19 -0.11
C PHE A 34 -11.31 11.71 1.15
N LEU A 35 -10.56 11.41 2.22
CA LEU A 35 -11.09 10.94 3.50
C LEU A 35 -11.10 12.04 4.57
N ASN A 36 -10.27 13.07 4.36
CA ASN A 36 -10.22 14.25 5.21
C ASN A 36 -11.38 15.20 4.88
N THR A 37 -12.52 14.96 5.52
CA THR A 37 -13.68 15.85 5.48
C THR A 37 -13.57 16.90 6.59
N GLU A 38 -13.84 18.17 6.27
CA GLU A 38 -13.75 19.30 7.22
C GLU A 38 -14.80 19.26 8.34
N THR A 39 -15.64 18.23 8.37
CA THR A 39 -16.57 17.99 9.48
C THR A 39 -15.79 17.62 10.74
N LEU A 40 -15.64 18.57 11.66
CA LEU A 40 -14.91 18.48 12.94
C LEU A 40 -15.21 17.22 13.77
N VAL A 41 -16.40 16.64 13.66
CA VAL A 41 -16.83 15.51 14.51
C VAL A 41 -16.38 14.15 13.97
N LEU A 42 -16.34 13.96 12.65
CA LEU A 42 -16.07 12.66 12.02
C LEU A 42 -14.81 12.62 11.16
N GLY A 43 -14.25 13.76 10.74
CA GLY A 43 -13.05 13.78 9.90
C GLY A 43 -11.85 13.09 10.55
N MET A 44 -11.52 13.48 11.78
CA MET A 44 -10.42 12.87 12.55
C MET A 44 -10.65 11.37 12.82
N PRO A 45 -11.79 10.92 13.35
CA PRO A 45 -12.07 9.49 13.52
C PRO A 45 -12.00 8.66 12.23
N ILE A 46 -12.47 9.19 11.09
CA ILE A 46 -12.42 8.49 9.79
C ILE A 46 -10.97 8.28 9.33
N ILE A 47 -10.12 9.29 9.46
CA ILE A 47 -8.69 9.17 9.10
C ILE A 47 -7.99 8.16 10.01
N MET A 48 -8.31 8.15 11.30
CA MET A 48 -7.75 7.16 12.24
C MET A 48 -8.19 5.73 11.86
N ALA A 49 -9.47 5.53 11.54
CA ALA A 49 -9.97 4.23 11.07
C ALA A 49 -9.29 3.80 9.76
N TRP A 50 -9.09 4.73 8.82
CA TRP A 50 -8.36 4.47 7.58
C TRP A 50 -6.91 4.06 7.83
N SER A 51 -6.24 4.69 8.79
CA SER A 51 -4.87 4.35 9.15
C SER A 51 -4.77 2.92 9.69
N ILE A 52 -5.71 2.52 10.56
CA ILE A 52 -5.81 1.14 11.06
C ILE A 52 -6.05 0.17 9.90
N PHE A 53 -6.97 0.50 9.00
CA PHE A 53 -7.24 -0.30 7.80
C PHE A 53 -5.96 -0.53 6.98
N ILE A 54 -5.16 0.52 6.75
CA ILE A 54 -3.91 0.42 5.97
C ILE A 54 -2.87 -0.47 6.65
N ILE A 55 -2.76 -0.45 7.98
CA ILE A 55 -1.84 -1.33 8.71
C ILE A 55 -2.19 -2.81 8.46
N PHE A 56 -3.47 -3.16 8.55
CA PHE A 56 -3.91 -4.51 8.22
C PHE A 56 -3.74 -4.82 6.73
N PHE A 57 -4.08 -3.88 5.85
CA PHE A 57 -3.99 -4.04 4.41
C PHE A 57 -2.54 -4.29 3.96
N THR A 58 -1.58 -3.53 4.46
CA THR A 58 -0.14 -3.72 4.16
C THR A 58 0.33 -5.12 4.54
N THR A 59 -0.03 -5.59 5.74
CA THR A 59 0.30 -6.95 6.21
C THR A 59 -0.32 -8.02 5.31
N LEU A 60 -1.60 -7.87 4.95
CA LEU A 60 -2.29 -8.79 4.06
C LEU A 60 -1.69 -8.82 2.65
N MET A 61 -1.29 -7.66 2.12
CA MET A 61 -0.64 -7.58 0.80
C MET A 61 0.72 -8.27 0.81
N MET A 62 1.52 -8.13 1.87
CA MET A 62 2.79 -8.84 1.99
C MET A 62 2.60 -10.36 2.05
N VAL A 63 1.62 -10.84 2.84
CA VAL A 63 1.28 -12.27 2.89
C VAL A 63 0.78 -12.78 1.53
N PHE A 64 0.02 -11.96 0.81
CA PHE A 64 -0.48 -12.31 -0.52
C PHE A 64 0.64 -12.41 -1.57
N ILE A 65 1.57 -11.45 -1.55
CA ILE A 65 2.74 -11.44 -2.44
C ILE A 65 3.62 -12.68 -2.19
N ASP A 66 3.86 -13.00 -0.92
CA ASP A 66 4.62 -14.19 -0.52
C ASP A 66 3.96 -15.48 -1.03
N LYS A 67 2.64 -15.63 -0.83
CA LYS A 67 1.88 -16.79 -1.29
C LYS A 67 1.90 -17.02 -2.81
N ILE A 68 2.07 -15.98 -3.60
CA ILE A 68 2.01 -16.07 -5.08
C ILE A 68 3.39 -16.37 -5.71
N GLY A 69 4.46 -16.38 -4.90
CA GLY A 69 5.84 -16.47 -5.39
C GLY A 69 6.29 -15.15 -6.03
N GLY A 70 5.80 -14.02 -5.52
CA GLY A 70 6.23 -12.69 -6.00
C GLY A 70 7.67 -12.33 -5.63
N ALA A 71 8.26 -13.08 -4.69
CA ALA A 71 9.60 -12.86 -4.15
C ALA A 71 10.71 -13.71 -4.82
N ASP A 72 10.38 -14.45 -5.89
CA ASP A 72 11.31 -15.31 -6.63
C ASP A 72 12.32 -14.52 -7.51
#